data_AF-A0A9E0FPK6-F1
#
_entry.id   AF-A0A9E0FPK6-F1
#
_cell.length_a   1.000
_cell.length_b   1.000
_cell.length_c   1.000
_cell.angle_alpha   90.00
_cell.angle_beta   90.00
_cell.angle_gamma   90.00
#
_symmetry.space_group_name_H-M   'P 1'
#
loop_
_entity.id
_entity.type
_entity.pdbx_description
1 polymer ?
#
loop_
_entity_poly.entity_id
_entity_poly.type
_entity_poly.pdbx_seq_one_letter_code
_entity_poly.pdbx_strand_id
1 'polypeptide(L)'
;MILLSAFSKFGEICSSHTIEILTMLLGTALLTWLLRGLFASKPDYSEWETRVTNLTNDNEGLRRTIASLESHKGDLNNKLSIAYNDHDATKLKYNNLMSEKDGYITRIAALDNDNNKWKSDLEGWKLKYTTLETDKNKLSTTIAAQDSDLAAWKAKYTSLETAQKDADAKLQAANQKLSAIESEWKVKYGNLEKEKGEANIALEAKNKEVEIWRTRITDLETADKNWAAKFATLDTERNNLVATIAANKESSSEWETKYNTLYKDYHGLEDKYTNLVQTHDGESNRYTTLNKEYDALKDKYNNLVQAHDGESNRYTILHKEYDALEDKYNNLVQAHDGESNRYTILHKEHDVLLDKYNGLVQEHEGWRNRYIILEQKISGLEAAASKAQMFSFMGKAYYQDDLKIVEGIGPKIEQILHGSNVKTWKQLSQTSTDRLRAILSDAGDRYRLHDPSTWAQQAGLADAHNWDTLAKFQDELNAGKKDSGDNAERVSYKQRLRELEKEMKGAVLVDKDRLAALERESLAEGARVYGKKIAKDDLTIVEGIGEKIAELLINAGIKTWYQLSEATPERIKEILENGGGHFAMHDPTTWPEQATLADKGRWERLKKLQDELNAGKRDA
;
A
#
# COMPACT_ATOMS: atom_id res chain seq x y z
N MET A 1 -120.23 -20.15 -6.62
CA MET A 1 -121.21 -19.83 -5.56
C MET A 1 -120.97 -18.39 -5.14
N ILE A 2 -121.61 -17.44 -5.84
CA ILE A 2 -122.66 -16.57 -5.26
C ILE A 2 -121.99 -15.60 -4.25
N LEU A 3 -121.55 -14.38 -4.58
CA LEU A 3 -122.30 -13.27 -5.20
C LEU A 3 -123.80 -13.37 -4.93
N LEU A 4 -124.23 -13.13 -3.69
CA LEU A 4 -125.51 -12.49 -3.34
C LEU A 4 -125.66 -12.38 -1.81
N SER A 5 -126.34 -11.31 -1.39
CA SER A 5 -126.75 -10.89 -0.04
C SER A 5 -125.63 -10.30 0.84
N ALA A 6 -125.26 -9.03 0.68
CA ALA A 6 -126.07 -7.86 1.04
C ALA A 6 -126.68 -7.96 2.45
N PHE A 7 -126.34 -6.99 3.31
CA PHE A 7 -127.01 -6.67 4.58
C PHE A 7 -126.95 -7.74 5.71
N SER A 8 -125.90 -7.68 6.54
CA SER A 8 -126.08 -7.78 8.00
C SER A 8 -125.62 -6.49 8.70
N LYS A 9 -126.01 -5.36 8.10
CA LYS A 9 -126.43 -4.18 8.86
C LYS A 9 -127.70 -4.58 9.60
N PHE A 10 -127.78 -4.25 10.89
CA PHE A 10 -128.83 -4.58 11.89
C PHE A 10 -128.52 -5.81 12.76
N GLY A 11 -127.97 -5.58 13.96
CA GLY A 11 -127.96 -6.60 15.00
C GLY A 11 -126.99 -6.36 16.15
N GLU A 12 -127.16 -5.23 16.86
CA GLU A 12 -126.71 -4.92 18.24
C GLU A 12 -126.88 -3.38 18.38
N ILE A 13 -128.06 -2.77 18.25
CA ILE A 13 -129.34 -2.96 18.95
C ILE A 13 -129.15 -3.02 20.47
N CYS A 14 -129.54 -1.90 21.09
CA CYS A 14 -129.83 -1.69 22.51
C CYS A 14 -128.66 -1.33 23.44
N SER A 15 -128.09 -0.12 23.27
CA SER A 15 -127.64 0.60 24.46
C SER A 15 -128.90 1.10 25.20
N SER A 16 -129.00 0.70 26.47
CA SER A 16 -130.09 0.94 27.42
C SER A 16 -130.74 2.33 27.33
N HIS A 17 -129.96 3.37 26.98
CA HIS A 17 -130.44 4.74 26.82
C HIS A 17 -131.42 4.96 25.64
N THR A 18 -131.37 4.17 24.56
CA THR A 18 -132.31 4.34 23.43
C THR A 18 -133.69 3.73 23.71
N ILE A 19 -133.77 2.69 24.54
CA ILE A 19 -135.04 2.11 25.01
C ILE A 19 -135.66 3.00 26.09
N GLU A 20 -134.88 3.52 27.04
CA GLU A 20 -135.37 4.46 28.07
C GLU A 20 -135.96 5.74 27.44
N ILE A 21 -135.33 6.29 26.40
CA ILE A 21 -135.80 7.47 25.67
C ILE A 21 -137.11 7.18 24.89
N LEU A 22 -137.27 6.00 24.29
CA LEU A 22 -138.51 5.61 23.60
C LEU A 22 -139.67 5.34 24.57
N THR A 23 -139.40 4.74 25.74
CA THR A 23 -140.41 4.58 26.80
C THR A 23 -140.81 5.91 27.45
N MET A 24 -139.88 6.87 27.56
CA MET A 24 -140.19 8.24 28.01
C MET A 24 -140.96 9.06 26.97
N LEU A 25 -140.70 8.89 25.66
CA LEU A 25 -141.44 9.58 24.60
C LEU A 25 -142.86 9.04 24.42
N LEU A 26 -143.07 7.72 24.54
CA LEU A 26 -144.40 7.11 24.55
C LEU A 26 -145.18 7.46 25.82
N GLY A 27 -144.51 7.46 26.98
CA GLY A 27 -145.11 7.87 28.26
C GLY A 27 -145.49 9.35 28.31
N THR A 28 -144.65 10.24 27.78
CA THR A 28 -144.96 11.67 27.71
C THR A 28 -146.10 11.95 26.73
N ALA A 29 -146.12 11.35 25.53
CA ALA A 29 -147.21 11.51 24.56
C ALA A 29 -148.57 11.02 25.07
N LEU A 30 -148.62 9.92 25.83
CA LEU A 30 -149.84 9.43 26.48
C LEU A 30 -150.30 10.35 27.62
N LEU A 31 -149.36 10.92 28.38
CA LEU A 31 -149.66 11.89 29.43
C LEU A 31 -150.17 13.22 28.86
N THR A 32 -149.60 13.72 27.75
CA THR A 32 -150.12 14.93 27.05
C THR A 32 -151.50 14.69 26.44
N TRP A 33 -151.78 13.49 25.92
CA TRP A 33 -153.11 13.14 25.40
C TRP A 33 -154.17 13.04 26.51
N LEU A 34 -153.84 12.41 27.65
CA LEU A 34 -154.73 12.33 28.83
C LEU A 34 -154.95 13.70 29.48
N LEU A 35 -153.92 14.55 29.56
CA LEU A 35 -154.04 15.91 30.12
C LEU A 35 -154.80 16.87 29.17
N ARG A 36 -154.73 16.69 27.84
CA ARG A 36 -155.57 17.43 26.87
C ARG A 36 -157.07 17.18 27.05
N GLY A 37 -157.46 15.96 27.41
CA GLY A 37 -158.87 15.59 27.62
C GLY A 37 -159.49 16.11 28.92
N LEU A 38 -158.68 16.35 29.97
CA LEU A 38 -159.16 16.72 31.32
C LEU A 38 -159.13 18.25 31.60
N PHE A 39 -158.44 19.05 30.80
CA PHE A 39 -158.20 20.48 31.08
C PHE A 39 -158.60 21.48 29.99
N ALA A 40 -159.27 21.04 28.92
CA ALA A 40 -159.66 21.89 27.78
C ALA A 40 -160.61 23.06 28.11
N SER A 41 -161.15 23.14 29.34
CA SER A 41 -162.07 24.19 29.79
C SER A 41 -161.53 25.06 30.95
N LYS A 42 -160.20 25.13 31.18
CA LYS A 42 -159.59 26.01 32.19
C LYS A 42 -158.65 27.08 31.59
N PRO A 43 -158.59 28.31 32.15
CA PRO A 43 -157.87 29.44 31.54
C PRO A 43 -156.33 29.28 31.42
N ASP A 44 -155.70 28.40 32.20
CA ASP A 44 -154.23 28.31 32.35
C ASP A 44 -153.54 27.23 31.48
N TYR A 45 -154.26 26.49 30.64
CA TYR A 45 -153.66 25.37 29.87
C TYR A 45 -152.65 25.84 28.81
N SER A 46 -152.89 26.99 28.18
CA SER A 46 -152.00 27.61 27.17
C SER A 46 -150.62 27.97 27.73
N GLU A 47 -150.56 28.41 28.99
CA GLU A 47 -149.32 28.81 29.66
C GLU A 47 -148.43 27.60 29.96
N TRP A 48 -149.04 26.46 30.29
CA TRP A 48 -148.32 25.21 30.54
C TRP A 48 -147.76 24.57 29.26
N GLU A 49 -148.53 24.55 28.16
CA GLU A 49 -148.07 24.07 26.84
C GLU A 49 -146.89 24.91 26.32
N THR A 50 -146.94 26.23 26.54
CA THR A 50 -145.83 27.15 26.23
C THR A 50 -144.59 26.80 27.05
N ARG A 51 -144.74 26.51 28.35
CA ARG A 51 -143.62 26.19 29.25
C ARG A 51 -142.95 24.85 28.93
N VAL A 52 -143.74 23.83 28.56
CA VAL A 52 -143.21 22.52 28.12
C VAL A 52 -142.48 22.65 26.79
N THR A 53 -142.99 23.47 25.87
CA THR A 53 -142.32 23.76 24.58
C THR A 53 -140.98 24.47 24.81
N ASN A 54 -140.94 25.47 25.68
CA ASN A 54 -139.71 26.18 26.03
C ASN A 54 -138.67 25.23 26.66
N LEU A 55 -139.07 24.39 27.62
CA LEU A 55 -138.17 23.41 28.23
C LEU A 55 -137.67 22.36 27.23
N THR A 56 -138.49 21.98 26.25
CA THR A 56 -138.07 21.04 25.19
C THR A 56 -137.04 21.69 24.28
N ASN A 57 -137.25 22.95 23.89
CA ASN A 57 -136.28 23.72 23.11
C ASN A 57 -134.97 23.95 23.86
N ASP A 58 -135.04 24.25 25.17
CA ASP A 58 -133.86 24.39 26.03
C ASP A 58 -133.10 23.06 26.14
N ASN A 59 -133.82 21.94 26.27
CA ASN A 59 -133.21 20.61 26.34
C ASN A 59 -132.57 20.19 25.00
N GLU A 60 -133.19 20.55 23.87
CA GLU A 60 -132.55 20.41 22.56
C GLU A 60 -131.30 21.30 22.43
N GLY A 61 -131.34 22.53 22.93
CA GLY A 61 -130.20 23.45 22.97
C GLY A 61 -129.04 22.90 23.82
N LEU A 62 -129.35 22.32 24.98
CA LEU A 62 -128.39 21.64 25.84
C LEU A 62 -127.80 20.40 25.15
N ARG A 63 -128.63 19.59 24.48
CA ARG A 63 -128.15 18.42 23.71
C ARG A 63 -127.19 18.81 22.58
N ARG A 64 -127.50 19.88 21.84
CA ARG A 64 -126.59 20.41 20.81
C ARG A 64 -125.28 20.90 21.42
N THR A 65 -125.34 21.55 22.59
CA THR A 65 -124.16 22.00 23.33
C THR A 65 -123.30 20.82 23.78
N ILE A 66 -123.90 19.76 24.33
CA ILE A 66 -123.21 18.54 24.75
C ILE A 66 -122.52 17.87 23.55
N ALA A 67 -123.22 17.70 22.43
CA ALA A 67 -122.64 17.13 21.22
C ALA A 67 -121.45 17.96 20.69
N SER A 68 -121.57 19.30 20.73
CA SER A 68 -120.46 20.21 20.37
C SER A 68 -119.27 20.05 21.32
N LEU A 69 -119.49 19.90 22.63
CA LEU A 69 -118.44 19.71 23.62
C LEU A 69 -117.75 18.34 23.47
N GLU A 70 -118.49 17.28 23.16
CA GLU A 70 -117.93 15.96 22.87
C GLU A 70 -117.07 15.98 21.61
N SER A 71 -117.51 16.67 20.56
CA SER A 71 -116.69 16.89 19.36
C SER A 71 -115.43 17.69 19.68
N HIS A 72 -115.52 18.73 20.51
CA HIS A 72 -114.37 19.53 20.93
C HIS A 72 -113.37 18.72 21.77
N LYS A 73 -113.87 17.86 22.65
CA LYS A 73 -113.05 16.91 23.42
C LYS A 73 -112.34 15.91 22.50
N GLY A 74 -113.01 15.43 21.46
CA GLY A 74 -112.41 14.58 20.43
C GLY A 74 -111.26 15.28 19.70
N ASP A 75 -111.47 16.52 19.28
CA ASP A 75 -110.43 17.33 18.61
C ASP A 75 -109.25 17.63 19.55
N LEU A 76 -109.51 17.95 20.81
CA LEU A 76 -108.47 18.15 21.84
C LEU A 76 -107.66 16.87 22.10
N ASN A 77 -108.29 15.71 22.19
CA ASN A 77 -107.59 14.44 22.36
C ASN A 77 -106.71 14.11 21.15
N ASN A 78 -107.18 14.39 19.93
CA ASN A 78 -106.39 14.19 18.72
C ASN A 78 -105.17 15.14 18.69
N LYS A 79 -105.37 16.43 19.01
CA LYS A 79 -104.28 17.41 19.14
C LYS A 79 -103.27 17.00 20.20
N LEU A 80 -103.72 16.48 21.34
CA LEU A 80 -102.84 15.99 22.40
C LEU A 80 -102.02 14.78 21.95
N SER A 81 -102.63 13.84 21.22
CA SER A 81 -101.91 12.69 20.65
C SER A 81 -100.86 13.10 19.63
N ILE A 82 -101.15 14.08 18.77
CA ILE A 82 -100.19 14.64 17.81
C ILE A 82 -99.04 15.30 18.55
N ALA A 83 -99.33 16.12 19.57
CA ALA A 83 -98.31 16.78 20.37
C ALA A 83 -97.37 15.80 21.11
N TYR A 84 -97.90 14.67 21.61
CA TYR A 84 -97.06 13.63 22.20
C TYR A 84 -96.14 12.96 21.17
N ASN A 85 -96.67 12.62 20.00
CA ASN A 85 -95.87 12.03 18.93
C ASN A 85 -94.76 12.99 18.44
N ASP A 86 -95.08 14.29 18.30
CA ASP A 86 -94.10 15.32 17.91
C ASP A 86 -93.03 15.53 18.99
N HIS A 87 -93.41 15.49 20.26
CA HIS A 87 -92.47 15.53 21.38
C HIS A 87 -91.50 14.35 21.34
N ASP A 88 -92.01 13.13 21.16
CA ASP A 88 -91.18 11.93 21.14
C ASP A 88 -90.26 11.88 19.91
N ALA A 89 -90.75 12.33 18.75
CA ALA A 89 -89.93 12.50 17.55
C ALA A 89 -88.81 13.53 17.78
N THR A 90 -89.11 14.63 18.49
CA THR A 90 -88.12 15.67 18.82
C THR A 90 -87.09 15.16 19.84
N LYS A 91 -87.53 14.40 20.85
CA LYS A 91 -86.67 13.76 21.84
C LYS A 91 -85.72 12.76 21.19
N LEU A 92 -86.20 11.98 20.21
CA LEU A 92 -85.36 11.06 19.45
C LEU A 92 -84.30 11.82 18.63
N LYS A 93 -84.67 12.91 17.95
CA LYS A 93 -83.71 13.78 17.24
C LYS A 93 -82.66 14.35 18.19
N TYR A 94 -83.06 14.82 19.36
CA TYR A 94 -82.14 15.33 20.38
C TYR A 94 -81.13 14.26 20.83
N ASN A 95 -81.61 13.04 21.12
CA ASN A 95 -80.74 11.94 21.53
C ASN A 95 -79.74 11.54 20.43
N ASN A 96 -80.18 11.50 19.17
CA ASN A 96 -79.30 11.23 18.04
C ASN A 96 -78.21 12.31 17.90
N LEU A 97 -78.59 13.58 18.02
CA LEU A 97 -77.65 14.70 17.95
C LEU A 97 -76.61 14.66 19.08
N MET A 98 -77.02 14.25 20.29
CA MET A 98 -76.12 14.05 21.42
C MET A 98 -75.14 12.89 21.18
N SER A 99 -75.62 11.79 20.60
CA SER A 99 -74.74 10.67 20.23
C SER A 99 -73.73 11.05 19.14
N GLU A 100 -74.13 11.86 18.15
CA GLU A 100 -73.21 12.41 17.15
C GLU A 100 -72.16 13.33 17.79
N LYS A 101 -72.58 14.20 18.72
CA LYS A 101 -71.66 15.06 19.50
C LYS A 101 -70.62 14.23 20.25
N ASP A 102 -71.02 13.14 20.90
CA ASP A 102 -70.11 12.25 21.62
C ASP A 102 -69.14 11.54 20.66
N GLY A 103 -69.61 11.18 19.46
CA GLY A 103 -68.77 10.69 18.37
C GLY A 103 -67.72 11.70 17.92
N TYR A 104 -68.09 12.98 17.76
CA TYR A 104 -67.15 14.05 17.43
C TYR A 104 -66.13 14.30 18.54
N ILE A 105 -66.54 14.27 19.82
CA ILE A 105 -65.63 14.41 20.96
C ILE A 105 -64.58 13.29 20.94
N THR A 106 -65.00 12.05 20.70
CA THR A 106 -64.08 10.90 20.62
C THR A 106 -63.08 11.06 19.47
N ARG A 107 -63.53 11.56 18.32
CA ARG A 107 -62.67 11.78 17.15
C ARG A 107 -61.67 12.92 17.36
N ILE A 108 -62.07 13.99 18.04
CA ILE A 108 -61.16 15.08 18.43
C ILE A 108 -60.09 14.56 19.38
N ALA A 109 -60.46 13.76 20.39
CA ALA A 109 -59.49 13.17 21.32
C ALA A 109 -58.48 12.24 20.62
N ALA A 110 -58.91 11.47 19.61
CA ALA A 110 -58.01 10.66 18.79
C ALA A 110 -57.03 11.52 17.98
N LEU A 111 -57.52 12.60 17.35
CA LEU A 111 -56.67 13.55 16.61
C LEU A 111 -55.66 14.26 17.51
N ASP A 112 -56.03 14.60 18.74
CA ASP A 112 -55.11 15.18 19.72
C ASP A 112 -53.99 14.21 20.11
N ASN A 113 -54.31 12.92 20.28
CA ASN A 113 -53.30 11.89 20.52
C ASN A 113 -52.35 11.74 19.33
N ASP A 114 -52.87 11.70 18.10
CA ASP A 114 -52.04 11.64 16.89
C ASP A 114 -51.14 12.87 16.75
N ASN A 115 -51.67 14.06 17.03
CA ASN A 115 -50.90 15.31 17.00
C ASN A 115 -49.77 15.32 18.05
N ASN A 116 -50.03 14.80 19.26
CA ASN A 116 -49.01 14.65 20.29
C ASN A 116 -47.93 13.65 19.88
N LYS A 117 -48.31 12.55 19.21
CA LYS A 117 -47.37 11.58 18.66
C LYS A 117 -46.49 12.23 17.57
N TRP A 118 -47.08 12.98 16.64
CA TRP A 118 -46.33 13.69 15.59
C TRP A 118 -45.34 14.71 16.16
N LYS A 119 -45.71 15.43 17.23
CA LYS A 119 -44.79 16.33 17.94
C LYS A 119 -43.61 15.57 18.54
N SER A 120 -43.86 14.44 19.20
CA SER A 120 -42.79 13.59 19.75
C SER A 120 -41.87 13.06 18.65
N ASP A 121 -42.43 12.60 17.53
CA ASP A 121 -41.67 12.10 16.39
C ASP A 121 -40.81 13.22 15.77
N LEU A 122 -41.34 14.44 15.65
CA LEU A 122 -40.62 15.63 15.16
C LEU A 122 -39.42 15.98 16.05
N GLU A 123 -39.58 15.97 17.37
CA GLU A 123 -38.46 16.22 18.30
C GLU A 123 -37.40 15.11 18.21
N GLY A 124 -37.81 13.86 18.04
CA GLY A 124 -36.90 12.75 17.77
C GLY A 124 -36.10 12.93 16.46
N TRP A 125 -36.74 13.44 15.42
CA TRP A 125 -36.07 13.77 14.15
C TRP A 125 -35.11 14.95 14.25
N LYS A 126 -35.47 16.01 14.98
CA LYS A 126 -34.56 17.14 15.24
C LYS A 126 -33.29 16.68 15.94
N LEU A 127 -33.43 15.82 16.96
CA LEU A 127 -32.27 15.28 17.67
C LEU A 127 -31.37 14.47 16.72
N LYS A 128 -31.93 13.56 15.93
CA LYS A 128 -31.17 12.79 14.92
C LYS A 128 -30.45 13.69 13.92
N TYR A 129 -31.11 14.75 13.44
CA TYR A 129 -30.50 15.72 12.54
C TYR A 129 -29.29 16.43 13.19
N THR A 130 -29.43 16.88 14.44
CA THR A 130 -28.31 17.54 15.14
C THR A 130 -27.13 16.61 15.38
N THR A 131 -27.38 15.33 15.65
CA THR A 131 -26.33 14.31 15.75
C THR A 131 -25.64 14.09 14.41
N LEU A 132 -26.40 13.94 13.32
CA LEU A 132 -25.85 13.78 11.97
C LEU A 132 -25.02 15.00 11.54
N GLU A 133 -25.45 16.22 11.83
CA GLU A 133 -24.67 17.42 11.51
C GLU A 133 -23.38 17.49 12.34
N THR A 134 -23.43 17.05 13.60
CA THR A 134 -22.22 16.95 14.45
C THR A 134 -21.24 15.92 13.89
N ASP A 135 -21.73 14.76 13.48
CA ASP A 135 -20.89 13.69 12.93
C ASP A 135 -20.32 14.06 11.56
N LYS A 136 -21.09 14.73 10.72
CA LYS A 136 -20.62 15.33 9.45
C LYS A 136 -19.51 16.35 9.70
N ASN A 137 -19.62 17.19 10.71
CA ASN A 137 -18.57 18.16 11.05
C ASN A 137 -17.30 17.48 11.55
N LYS A 138 -17.41 16.40 12.34
CA LYS A 138 -16.25 15.56 12.74
C LYS A 138 -15.59 14.86 11.55
N LEU A 139 -16.39 14.35 10.62
CA LEU A 139 -15.89 13.77 9.37
C LEU A 139 -15.13 14.82 8.55
N SER A 140 -15.67 16.03 8.42
CA SER A 140 -15.03 17.14 7.72
C SER A 140 -13.68 17.53 8.32
N THR A 141 -13.58 17.65 9.64
CA THR A 141 -12.29 17.92 10.31
C THR A 141 -11.31 16.76 10.18
N THR A 142 -11.80 15.52 10.19
CA THR A 142 -10.95 14.33 9.97
C THR A 142 -10.39 14.31 8.54
N ILE A 143 -11.22 14.60 7.54
CA ILE A 143 -10.80 14.70 6.13
C ILE A 143 -9.75 15.80 5.97
N ALA A 144 -9.98 16.99 6.54
CA ALA A 144 -9.02 18.09 6.47
C ALA A 144 -7.67 17.75 7.13
N ALA A 145 -7.67 17.01 8.24
CA ALA A 145 -6.44 16.53 8.87
C ALA A 145 -5.70 15.53 7.99
N GLN A 146 -6.42 14.59 7.38
CA GLN A 146 -5.84 13.60 6.46
C GLN A 146 -5.28 14.24 5.18
N ASP A 147 -5.94 15.27 4.63
CA ASP A 147 -5.43 16.03 3.49
C ASP A 147 -4.13 16.77 3.84
N SER A 148 -4.05 17.31 5.06
CA SER A 148 -2.81 17.95 5.54
C SER A 148 -1.68 16.93 5.72
N ASP A 149 -1.97 15.75 6.26
CA ASP A 149 -1.01 14.66 6.38
C ASP A 149 -0.54 14.17 5.00
N LEU A 150 -1.45 14.05 4.03
CA LEU A 150 -1.14 13.69 2.64
C LEU A 150 -0.24 14.74 1.98
N ALA A 151 -0.49 16.03 2.21
CA ALA A 151 0.34 17.10 1.69
C ALA A 151 1.76 17.08 2.30
N ALA A 152 1.87 16.88 3.62
CA ALA A 152 3.16 16.71 4.30
C ALA A 152 3.91 15.47 3.78
N TRP A 153 3.17 14.39 3.51
CA TRP A 153 3.71 13.18 2.91
C TRP A 153 4.24 13.38 1.50
N LYS A 154 3.49 14.06 0.63
CA LYS A 154 3.93 14.40 -0.73
C LYS A 154 5.21 15.24 -0.70
N ALA A 155 5.28 16.24 0.18
CA ALA A 155 6.48 17.05 0.35
C ALA A 155 7.69 16.21 0.79
N LYS A 156 7.49 15.28 1.74
CA LYS A 156 8.55 14.37 2.18
C LYS A 156 8.99 13.41 1.07
N TYR A 157 8.06 12.85 0.32
CA TYR A 157 8.35 11.99 -0.84
C TYR A 157 9.19 12.72 -1.89
N THR A 158 8.79 13.93 -2.29
CA THR A 158 9.57 14.72 -3.26
C THR A 158 10.97 15.07 -2.73
N SER A 159 11.10 15.34 -1.42
CA SER A 159 12.41 15.56 -0.81
C SER A 159 13.31 14.31 -0.86
N LEU A 160 12.74 13.13 -0.63
CA LEU A 160 13.45 11.86 -0.69
C LEU A 160 13.83 11.47 -2.12
N GLU A 161 12.93 11.69 -3.08
CA GLU A 161 13.21 11.49 -4.51
C GLU A 161 14.36 12.40 -5.00
N THR A 162 14.39 13.64 -4.53
CA THR A 162 15.48 14.58 -4.82
C THR A 162 16.80 14.13 -4.17
N ALA A 163 16.75 13.69 -2.91
CA ALA A 163 17.92 13.17 -2.20
C ALA A 163 18.48 11.89 -2.83
N GLN A 164 17.61 10.99 -3.29
CA GLN A 164 17.98 9.78 -4.02
C GLN A 164 18.69 10.14 -5.32
N LYS A 165 18.16 11.08 -6.09
CA LYS A 165 18.79 11.54 -7.33
C LYS A 165 20.17 12.17 -7.11
N ASP A 166 20.35 12.93 -6.03
CA ASP A 166 21.65 13.49 -5.65
C ASP A 166 22.63 12.40 -5.19
N ALA A 167 22.15 11.39 -4.45
CA ALA A 167 22.94 10.23 -4.06
C ALA A 167 23.37 9.40 -5.28
N ASP A 168 22.49 9.17 -6.26
CA ASP A 168 22.80 8.47 -7.51
C ASP A 168 23.86 9.23 -8.31
N ALA A 169 23.73 10.56 -8.41
CA ALA A 169 24.72 11.39 -9.09
C ALA A 169 26.10 11.32 -8.39
N LYS A 170 26.12 11.32 -7.06
CA LYS A 170 27.36 11.17 -6.27
C LYS A 170 27.97 9.78 -6.41
N LEU A 171 27.17 8.73 -6.41
CA LEU A 171 27.61 7.35 -6.60
C LEU A 171 28.21 7.17 -8.01
N GLN A 172 27.54 7.70 -9.03
CA GLN A 172 28.03 7.65 -10.41
C GLN A 172 29.35 8.41 -10.58
N ALA A 173 29.47 9.59 -9.95
CA ALA A 173 30.72 10.35 -9.93
C ALA A 173 31.84 9.63 -9.16
N ALA A 174 31.53 8.96 -8.05
CA ALA A 174 32.48 8.15 -7.29
C ALA A 174 32.97 6.96 -8.11
N ASN A 175 32.08 6.24 -8.78
CA ASN A 175 32.42 5.10 -9.64
C ASN A 175 33.27 5.51 -10.84
N GLN A 176 33.02 6.68 -11.43
CA GLN A 176 33.87 7.23 -12.48
C GLN A 176 35.28 7.57 -11.97
N LYS A 177 35.37 8.17 -10.77
CA LYS A 177 36.68 8.44 -10.13
C LYS A 177 37.42 7.16 -9.79
N LEU A 178 36.73 6.15 -9.26
CA LEU A 178 37.31 4.84 -8.93
C LEU A 178 37.84 4.16 -10.20
N SER A 179 37.05 4.11 -11.27
CA SER A 179 37.48 3.53 -12.54
C SER A 179 38.68 4.27 -13.16
N ALA A 180 38.72 5.60 -13.05
CA ALA A 180 39.88 6.39 -13.50
C ALA A 180 41.13 6.07 -12.68
N ILE A 181 41.01 6.00 -11.35
CA ILE A 181 42.11 5.65 -10.44
C ILE A 181 42.58 4.22 -10.68
N GLU A 182 41.67 3.25 -10.88
CA GLU A 182 42.02 1.87 -11.19
C GLU A 182 42.79 1.76 -12.51
N SER A 183 42.38 2.54 -13.51
CA SER A 183 43.04 2.60 -14.82
C SER A 183 44.46 3.17 -14.69
N GLU A 184 44.61 4.28 -13.98
CA GLU A 184 45.92 4.90 -13.71
C GLU A 184 46.80 4.00 -12.85
N TRP A 185 46.24 3.38 -11.81
CA TRP A 185 46.94 2.47 -10.92
C TRP A 185 47.43 1.24 -11.68
N LYS A 186 46.60 0.63 -12.53
CA LYS A 186 46.98 -0.55 -13.33
C LYS A 186 48.15 -0.24 -14.27
N VAL A 187 48.16 0.94 -14.89
CA VAL A 187 49.26 1.39 -15.75
C VAL A 187 50.52 1.64 -14.91
N LYS A 188 50.38 2.36 -13.79
CA LYS A 188 51.52 2.71 -12.92
C LYS A 188 52.13 1.46 -12.26
N TYR A 189 51.30 0.54 -11.79
CA TYR A 189 51.69 -0.74 -11.24
C TYR A 189 52.44 -1.59 -12.27
N GLY A 190 51.90 -1.74 -13.48
CA GLY A 190 52.58 -2.47 -14.55
C GLY A 190 53.94 -1.85 -14.93
N ASN A 191 54.05 -0.52 -14.91
CA ASN A 191 55.33 0.16 -15.15
C ASN A 191 56.32 -0.04 -14.00
N LEU A 192 55.88 0.09 -12.74
CA LEU A 192 56.72 -0.12 -11.56
C LEU A 192 57.21 -1.56 -11.45
N GLU A 193 56.37 -2.54 -11.80
CA GLU A 193 56.75 -3.95 -11.78
C GLU A 193 57.77 -4.28 -12.89
N LYS A 194 57.62 -3.64 -14.05
CA LYS A 194 58.62 -3.71 -15.13
C LYS A 194 59.94 -3.04 -14.73
N GLU A 195 59.91 -1.83 -14.19
CA GLU A 195 61.11 -1.13 -13.70
C GLU A 195 61.80 -1.89 -12.57
N LYS A 196 61.03 -2.49 -11.64
CA LYS A 196 61.55 -3.37 -10.59
C LYS A 196 62.25 -4.60 -11.19
N GLY A 197 61.64 -5.24 -12.19
CA GLY A 197 62.24 -6.36 -12.91
C GLY A 197 63.54 -5.98 -13.62
N GLU A 198 63.55 -4.85 -14.33
CA GLU A 198 64.74 -4.32 -15.01
C GLU A 198 65.85 -3.95 -14.02
N ALA A 199 65.51 -3.31 -12.89
CA ALA A 199 66.45 -2.97 -11.83
C ALA A 199 67.04 -4.23 -11.18
N ASN A 200 66.23 -5.27 -10.94
CA ASN A 200 66.72 -6.53 -10.36
C ASN A 200 67.67 -7.26 -11.33
N ILE A 201 67.36 -7.29 -12.62
CA ILE A 201 68.25 -7.86 -13.65
C ILE A 201 69.58 -7.08 -13.69
N ALA A 202 69.53 -5.74 -13.62
CA ALA A 202 70.71 -4.90 -13.59
C ALA A 202 71.54 -5.11 -12.30
N LEU A 203 70.88 -5.27 -11.15
CA LEU A 203 71.50 -5.57 -9.86
C LEU A 203 72.22 -6.93 -9.90
N GLU A 204 71.57 -7.97 -10.42
CA GLU A 204 72.17 -9.30 -10.59
C GLU A 204 73.37 -9.28 -11.55
N ALA A 205 73.30 -8.49 -12.63
CA ALA A 205 74.41 -8.31 -13.55
C ALA A 205 75.60 -7.61 -12.88
N LYS A 206 75.35 -6.55 -12.11
CA LYS A 206 76.40 -5.84 -11.36
C LYS A 206 77.01 -6.69 -10.26
N ASN A 207 76.20 -7.50 -9.57
CA ASN A 207 76.71 -8.47 -8.61
C ASN A 207 77.66 -9.49 -9.23
N LYS A 208 77.35 -9.99 -10.44
CA LYS A 208 78.27 -10.88 -11.17
C LYS A 208 79.57 -10.17 -11.54
N GLU A 209 79.52 -8.91 -11.96
CA GLU A 209 80.73 -8.12 -12.22
C GLU A 209 81.57 -7.93 -10.96
N VAL A 210 80.95 -7.54 -9.84
CA VAL A 210 81.62 -7.38 -8.53
C VAL A 210 82.35 -8.67 -8.14
N GLU A 211 81.73 -9.84 -8.33
CA GLU A 211 82.34 -11.10 -7.94
C GLU A 211 83.50 -11.54 -8.87
N ILE A 212 83.41 -11.20 -10.16
CA ILE A 212 84.52 -11.36 -11.10
C ILE A 212 85.70 -10.46 -10.68
N TRP A 213 85.44 -9.19 -10.36
CA TRP A 213 86.47 -8.24 -9.94
C TRP A 213 87.10 -8.64 -8.61
N ARG A 214 86.30 -9.10 -7.65
CA ARG A 214 86.79 -9.64 -6.37
C ARG A 214 87.76 -10.79 -6.60
N THR A 215 87.40 -11.75 -7.45
CA THR A 215 88.28 -12.89 -7.81
C THR A 215 89.59 -12.40 -8.43
N ARG A 216 89.50 -11.43 -9.35
CA ARG A 216 90.68 -10.86 -10.02
C ARG A 216 91.64 -10.15 -9.05
N ILE A 217 91.10 -9.43 -8.08
CA ILE A 217 91.90 -8.78 -7.02
C ILE A 217 92.62 -9.85 -6.20
N THR A 218 91.94 -10.91 -5.76
CA THR A 218 92.56 -12.01 -5.00
C THR A 218 93.69 -12.70 -5.77
N ASP A 219 93.52 -12.91 -7.09
CA ASP A 219 94.56 -13.46 -7.96
C ASP A 219 95.79 -12.54 -8.05
N LEU A 220 95.55 -11.23 -8.18
CA LEU A 220 96.62 -10.22 -8.23
C LEU A 220 97.36 -10.10 -6.91
N GLU A 221 96.65 -10.09 -5.77
CA GLU A 221 97.26 -10.12 -4.43
C GLU A 221 98.13 -11.37 -4.23
N THR A 222 97.71 -12.52 -4.77
CA THR A 222 98.48 -13.76 -4.73
C THR A 222 99.73 -13.68 -5.61
N ALA A 223 99.61 -13.09 -6.80
CA ALA A 223 100.74 -12.86 -7.69
C ALA A 223 101.75 -11.88 -7.08
N ASP A 224 101.30 -10.81 -6.44
CA ASP A 224 102.13 -9.83 -5.75
C ASP A 224 102.96 -10.48 -4.63
N LYS A 225 102.31 -11.28 -3.76
CA LYS A 225 103.00 -12.06 -2.72
C LYS A 225 104.08 -12.99 -3.29
N ASN A 226 103.79 -13.66 -4.41
CA ASN A 226 104.75 -14.55 -5.07
C ASN A 226 105.93 -13.78 -5.68
N TRP A 227 105.69 -12.60 -6.25
CA TRP A 227 106.75 -11.74 -6.76
C TRP A 227 107.63 -11.15 -5.66
N ALA A 228 107.02 -10.72 -4.54
CA ALA A 228 107.75 -10.26 -3.36
C ALA A 228 108.69 -11.35 -2.81
N ALA A 229 108.23 -12.60 -2.76
CA ALA A 229 109.05 -13.74 -2.34
C ALA A 229 110.24 -14.01 -3.28
N LYS A 230 110.02 -13.92 -4.61
CA LYS A 230 111.12 -14.03 -5.59
C LYS A 230 112.14 -12.91 -5.42
N PHE A 231 111.67 -11.68 -5.21
CA PHE A 231 112.54 -10.52 -5.02
C PHE A 231 113.43 -10.66 -3.79
N ALA A 232 112.86 -11.13 -2.66
CA ALA A 232 113.62 -11.41 -1.44
C ALA A 232 114.70 -12.49 -1.63
N THR A 233 114.43 -13.50 -2.48
CA THR A 233 115.40 -14.55 -2.81
C THR A 233 116.58 -13.99 -3.60
N LEU A 234 116.31 -13.19 -4.63
CA LEU A 234 117.35 -12.51 -5.42
C LEU A 234 118.16 -11.53 -4.58
N ASP A 235 117.52 -10.82 -3.65
CA ASP A 235 118.19 -9.90 -2.73
C ASP A 235 119.21 -10.65 -1.84
N THR A 236 118.84 -11.85 -1.40
CA THR A 236 119.71 -12.75 -0.62
C THR A 236 120.89 -13.26 -1.47
N GLU A 237 120.64 -13.70 -2.70
CA GLU A 237 121.70 -14.15 -3.63
C GLU A 237 122.70 -13.03 -3.96
N ARG A 238 122.21 -11.81 -4.22
CA ARG A 238 123.05 -10.63 -4.42
C ARG A 238 123.94 -10.37 -3.20
N ASN A 239 123.38 -10.42 -1.99
CA ASN A 239 124.14 -10.18 -0.77
C ASN A 239 125.24 -11.24 -0.56
N ASN A 240 124.96 -12.51 -0.86
CA ASN A 240 125.94 -13.59 -0.81
C ASN A 240 127.08 -13.41 -1.83
N LEU A 241 126.77 -12.96 -3.05
CA LEU A 241 127.77 -12.63 -4.07
C LEU A 241 128.64 -11.46 -3.64
N VAL A 242 128.05 -10.39 -3.10
CA VAL A 242 128.79 -9.24 -2.54
C VAL A 242 129.73 -9.68 -1.43
N ALA A 243 129.28 -10.55 -0.52
CA ALA A 243 130.12 -11.10 0.53
C ALA A 243 131.27 -11.97 -0.01
N THR A 244 131.02 -12.74 -1.08
CA THR A 244 132.04 -13.57 -1.74
C THR A 244 133.09 -12.71 -2.45
N ILE A 245 132.66 -11.62 -3.11
CA ILE A 245 133.56 -10.63 -3.72
C ILE A 245 134.41 -9.95 -2.65
N ALA A 246 133.83 -9.60 -1.50
CA ALA A 246 134.56 -9.03 -0.37
C ALA A 246 135.62 -10.02 0.19
N ALA A 247 135.28 -11.30 0.33
CA ALA A 247 136.22 -12.35 0.77
C ALA A 247 137.33 -12.61 -0.25
N ASN A 248 137.03 -12.59 -1.56
CA ASN A 248 138.04 -12.70 -2.62
C ASN A 248 138.97 -11.48 -2.66
N LYS A 249 138.49 -10.30 -2.27
CA LYS A 249 139.29 -9.07 -2.14
C LYS A 249 140.27 -9.15 -0.96
N GLU A 250 139.87 -9.77 0.16
CA GLU A 250 140.77 -10.11 1.28
C GLU A 250 141.81 -11.17 0.89
N SER A 251 141.44 -12.19 0.12
CA SER A 251 142.40 -13.19 -0.37
C SER A 251 143.39 -12.60 -1.40
N SER A 252 142.96 -11.63 -2.23
CA SER A 252 143.85 -10.86 -3.13
C SER A 252 144.90 -10.03 -2.36
N SER A 253 144.55 -9.51 -1.18
CA SER A 253 145.47 -8.80 -0.29
C SER A 253 146.58 -9.71 0.27
N GLU A 254 146.32 -11.00 0.44
CA GLU A 254 147.34 -11.98 0.86
C GLU A 254 148.31 -12.34 -0.28
N TRP A 255 147.85 -12.33 -1.54
CA TRP A 255 148.69 -12.56 -2.72
C TRP A 255 149.61 -11.38 -3.07
N GLU A 256 149.19 -10.15 -2.78
CA GLU A 256 150.01 -8.93 -2.90
C GLU A 256 151.28 -9.00 -2.02
N THR A 257 151.17 -9.66 -0.87
CA THR A 257 152.30 -9.86 0.07
C THR A 257 153.30 -10.91 -0.44
N LYS A 258 152.83 -11.93 -1.20
CA LYS A 258 153.69 -12.96 -1.83
C LYS A 258 154.31 -12.47 -3.15
N TYR A 259 153.62 -11.61 -3.89
CA TYR A 259 154.02 -11.02 -5.18
C TYR A 259 155.34 -10.21 -5.11
N ASN A 260 155.59 -9.47 -4.03
CA ASN A 260 156.83 -8.72 -3.84
C ASN A 260 158.10 -9.59 -3.76
N THR A 261 157.94 -10.91 -3.54
CA THR A 261 159.07 -11.86 -3.52
C THR A 261 159.33 -12.48 -4.91
N LEU A 262 158.36 -12.44 -5.84
CA LEU A 262 158.40 -13.08 -7.17
C LEU A 262 158.60 -12.09 -8.33
N TYR A 263 158.94 -10.82 -8.04
CA TYR A 263 159.36 -9.78 -8.99
C TYR A 263 160.59 -10.16 -9.86
N LYS A 264 161.17 -11.36 -9.64
CA LYS A 264 162.36 -11.86 -10.33
C LYS A 264 162.10 -12.83 -11.48
N ASP A 265 160.89 -13.37 -11.64
CA ASP A 265 160.59 -14.39 -12.69
C ASP A 265 159.86 -13.82 -13.93
N TYR A 266 159.76 -12.48 -13.98
CA TYR A 266 159.50 -11.49 -15.04
C TYR A 266 158.92 -11.82 -16.45
N HIS A 267 158.86 -13.03 -17.01
CA HIS A 267 158.42 -13.21 -18.42
C HIS A 267 157.36 -14.29 -18.73
N GLY A 268 156.79 -14.98 -17.74
CA GLY A 268 155.67 -15.92 -17.94
C GLY A 268 154.26 -15.34 -17.70
N LEU A 269 154.14 -14.02 -17.53
CA LEU A 269 152.96 -13.35 -16.96
C LEU A 269 151.99 -12.76 -17.99
N GLU A 270 152.37 -12.66 -19.26
CA GLU A 270 151.59 -11.99 -20.31
C GLU A 270 150.32 -12.80 -20.69
N ASP A 271 150.43 -14.11 -20.89
CA ASP A 271 149.29 -14.97 -21.29
C ASP A 271 148.28 -15.22 -20.16
N LYS A 272 148.71 -15.18 -18.90
CA LYS A 272 147.84 -15.37 -17.73
C LYS A 272 147.11 -14.07 -17.34
N TYR A 273 147.73 -12.91 -17.57
CA TYR A 273 147.10 -11.60 -17.39
C TYR A 273 145.96 -11.40 -18.40
N THR A 274 146.13 -11.79 -19.66
CA THR A 274 145.07 -11.74 -20.68
C THR A 274 143.88 -12.64 -20.34
N ASN A 275 144.12 -13.82 -19.75
CA ASN A 275 143.04 -14.72 -19.32
C ASN A 275 142.28 -14.20 -18.07
N LEU A 276 142.98 -13.53 -17.14
CA LEU A 276 142.38 -12.90 -15.95
C LEU A 276 141.55 -11.66 -16.32
N VAL A 277 142.01 -10.86 -17.29
CA VAL A 277 141.25 -9.74 -17.85
C VAL A 277 140.03 -10.26 -18.62
N GLN A 278 140.15 -11.35 -19.40
CA GLN A 278 138.99 -11.98 -20.06
C GLN A 278 137.96 -12.55 -19.08
N THR A 279 138.38 -13.09 -17.93
CA THR A 279 137.45 -13.56 -16.88
C THR A 279 136.85 -12.41 -16.07
N HIS A 280 137.61 -11.35 -15.78
CA HIS A 280 137.09 -10.12 -15.16
C HIS A 280 136.08 -9.42 -16.09
N ASP A 281 136.37 -9.33 -17.39
CA ASP A 281 135.45 -8.78 -18.38
C ASP A 281 134.22 -9.68 -18.56
N GLY A 282 134.39 -11.01 -18.47
CA GLY A 282 133.29 -11.97 -18.44
C GLY A 282 132.34 -11.81 -17.25
N GLU A 283 132.87 -11.64 -16.03
CA GLU A 283 132.07 -11.41 -14.82
C GLU A 283 131.51 -9.99 -14.75
N SER A 284 132.22 -8.98 -15.27
CA SER A 284 131.70 -7.61 -15.44
C SER A 284 130.51 -7.59 -16.41
N ASN A 285 130.59 -8.34 -17.51
CA ASN A 285 129.48 -8.52 -18.45
C ASN A 285 128.29 -9.29 -17.84
N ARG A 286 128.57 -10.28 -16.98
CA ARG A 286 127.54 -11.02 -16.22
C ARG A 286 126.85 -10.12 -15.20
N TYR A 287 127.59 -9.31 -14.47
CA TYR A 287 127.06 -8.32 -13.53
C TYR A 287 126.19 -7.27 -14.25
N THR A 288 126.64 -6.74 -15.38
CA THR A 288 125.83 -5.78 -16.16
C THR A 288 124.59 -6.41 -16.76
N THR A 289 124.63 -7.69 -17.15
CA THR A 289 123.44 -8.41 -17.63
C THR A 289 122.44 -8.64 -16.50
N LEU A 290 122.90 -9.11 -15.34
CA LEU A 290 122.05 -9.37 -14.18
C LEU A 290 121.41 -8.09 -13.62
N ASN A 291 122.13 -6.95 -13.64
CA ASN A 291 121.58 -5.67 -13.21
C ASN A 291 120.50 -5.16 -14.18
N LYS A 292 120.68 -5.36 -15.50
CA LYS A 292 119.64 -5.06 -16.50
C LYS A 292 118.40 -5.93 -16.31
N GLU A 293 118.57 -7.22 -16.00
CA GLU A 293 117.46 -8.12 -15.71
C GLU A 293 116.72 -7.72 -14.42
N TYR A 294 117.46 -7.31 -13.38
CA TYR A 294 116.90 -6.78 -12.13
C TYR A 294 116.07 -5.52 -12.36
N ASP A 295 116.60 -4.55 -13.11
CA ASP A 295 115.87 -3.30 -13.42
C ASP A 295 114.61 -3.59 -14.24
N ALA A 296 114.71 -4.48 -15.24
CA ALA A 296 113.55 -4.90 -16.03
C ALA A 296 112.48 -5.63 -15.20
N LEU A 297 112.89 -6.38 -14.17
CA LEU A 297 111.97 -7.07 -13.26
C LEU A 297 111.29 -6.10 -12.29
N LYS A 298 112.04 -5.11 -11.80
CA LYS A 298 111.55 -4.02 -10.95
C LYS A 298 110.50 -3.18 -11.68
N ASP A 299 110.72 -2.88 -12.96
CA ASP A 299 109.75 -2.16 -13.78
C ASP A 299 108.46 -2.98 -13.99
N LYS A 300 108.58 -4.29 -14.21
CA LYS A 300 107.41 -5.18 -14.29
C LYS A 300 106.63 -5.24 -12.98
N TYR A 301 107.32 -5.27 -11.83
CA TYR A 301 106.68 -5.22 -10.51
C TYR A 301 105.91 -3.92 -10.30
N ASN A 302 106.52 -2.77 -10.59
CA ASN A 302 105.87 -1.47 -10.43
C ASN A 302 104.62 -1.32 -11.32
N ASN A 303 104.66 -1.84 -12.55
CA ASN A 303 103.49 -1.86 -13.44
C ASN A 303 102.37 -2.77 -12.90
N LEU A 304 102.72 -3.89 -12.24
CA LEU A 304 101.73 -4.78 -11.63
C LEU A 304 101.04 -4.12 -10.43
N VAL A 305 101.79 -3.39 -9.60
CA VAL A 305 101.26 -2.61 -8.48
C VAL A 305 100.30 -1.52 -8.99
N GLN A 306 100.69 -0.77 -10.03
CA GLN A 306 99.79 0.22 -10.64
C GLN A 306 98.51 -0.40 -11.21
N ALA A 307 98.60 -1.57 -11.84
CA ALA A 307 97.43 -2.29 -12.34
C ALA A 307 96.51 -2.76 -11.20
N HIS A 308 97.08 -3.26 -10.11
CA HIS A 308 96.33 -3.64 -8.90
C HIS A 308 95.58 -2.44 -8.29
N ASP A 309 96.25 -1.30 -8.14
CA ASP A 309 95.63 -0.09 -7.58
C ASP A 309 94.51 0.46 -8.48
N GLY A 310 94.71 0.39 -9.81
CA GLY A 310 93.67 0.73 -10.79
C GLY A 310 92.43 -0.15 -10.68
N GLU A 311 92.60 -1.45 -10.50
CA GLU A 311 91.49 -2.40 -10.37
C GLU A 311 90.78 -2.30 -9.01
N SER A 312 91.53 -2.05 -7.94
CA SER A 312 91.00 -1.78 -6.60
C SER A 312 90.09 -0.54 -6.58
N ASN A 313 90.49 0.53 -7.30
CA ASN A 313 89.65 1.72 -7.46
C ASN A 313 88.36 1.45 -8.24
N ARG A 314 88.42 0.63 -9.31
CA ARG A 314 87.22 0.26 -10.07
C ARG A 314 86.24 -0.58 -9.24
N TYR A 315 86.73 -1.52 -8.45
CA TYR A 315 85.90 -2.28 -7.51
C TYR A 315 85.19 -1.33 -6.52
N THR A 316 85.90 -0.35 -5.98
CA THR A 316 85.35 0.63 -5.03
C THR A 316 84.24 1.49 -5.65
N ILE A 317 84.39 1.89 -6.92
CA ILE A 317 83.37 2.64 -7.66
C ILE A 317 82.14 1.76 -7.92
N LEU A 318 82.36 0.52 -8.37
CA LEU A 318 81.29 -0.42 -8.68
C LEU A 318 80.45 -0.77 -7.46
N HIS A 319 81.10 -0.89 -6.29
CA HIS A 319 80.41 -1.14 -5.02
C HIS A 319 79.51 0.03 -4.61
N LYS A 320 79.97 1.28 -4.78
CA LYS A 320 79.14 2.47 -4.54
C LYS A 320 77.94 2.55 -5.49
N GLU A 321 78.10 2.13 -6.76
CA GLU A 321 76.99 2.06 -7.72
C GLU A 321 75.95 1.00 -7.32
N TYR A 322 76.41 -0.13 -6.77
CA TYR A 322 75.54 -1.17 -6.23
C TYR A 322 74.70 -0.66 -5.04
N ASP A 323 75.35 -0.03 -4.04
CA ASP A 323 74.67 0.50 -2.85
C ASP A 323 73.58 1.52 -3.26
N ALA A 324 73.89 2.40 -4.22
CA ALA A 324 72.94 3.38 -4.72
C ALA A 324 71.73 2.76 -5.46
N LEU A 325 71.92 1.58 -6.08
CA LEU A 325 70.85 0.86 -6.77
C LEU A 325 69.95 0.11 -5.78
N GLU A 326 70.55 -0.44 -4.71
CA GLU A 326 69.85 -1.06 -3.59
C GLU A 326 68.94 -0.05 -2.88
N ASP A 327 69.43 1.16 -2.61
CA ASP A 327 68.63 2.25 -2.03
C ASP A 327 67.44 2.63 -2.92
N LYS A 328 67.63 2.72 -4.24
CA LYS A 328 66.53 2.99 -5.17
C LYS A 328 65.48 1.89 -5.16
N TYR A 329 65.90 0.62 -5.16
CA TYR A 329 64.99 -0.52 -5.09
C TYR A 329 64.15 -0.49 -3.81
N ASN A 330 64.77 -0.24 -2.66
CA ASN A 330 64.08 -0.18 -1.38
C ASN A 330 63.05 0.97 -1.31
N ASN A 331 63.37 2.13 -1.86
CA ASN A 331 62.42 3.26 -1.97
C ASN A 331 61.22 2.94 -2.88
N LEU A 332 61.45 2.21 -3.97
CA LEU A 332 60.40 1.73 -4.88
C LEU A 332 59.43 0.76 -4.19
N VAL A 333 59.96 -0.15 -3.36
CA VAL A 333 59.15 -1.06 -2.54
C VAL A 333 58.28 -0.29 -1.54
N GLN A 334 58.83 0.70 -0.83
CA GLN A 334 58.04 1.54 0.08
C GLN A 334 56.92 2.33 -0.63
N ALA A 335 57.21 2.89 -1.80
CA ALA A 335 56.20 3.63 -2.58
C ALA A 335 55.05 2.71 -3.05
N HIS A 336 55.37 1.48 -3.45
CA HIS A 336 54.39 0.46 -3.81
C HIS A 336 53.46 0.13 -2.65
N ASP A 337 54.01 -0.12 -1.46
CA ASP A 337 53.23 -0.48 -0.27
C ASP A 337 52.33 0.67 0.19
N GLY A 338 52.80 1.92 0.06
CA GLY A 338 52.00 3.11 0.33
C GLY A 338 50.76 3.23 -0.57
N GLU A 339 50.88 2.92 -1.86
CA GLU A 339 49.76 2.99 -2.80
C GLU A 339 48.78 1.80 -2.63
N SER A 340 49.29 0.61 -2.30
CA SER A 340 48.48 -0.55 -1.91
C SER A 340 47.59 -0.25 -0.69
N ASN A 341 48.13 0.46 0.30
CA ASN A 341 47.35 0.92 1.47
C ASN A 341 46.27 1.94 1.09
N ARG A 342 46.55 2.89 0.19
CA ARG A 342 45.53 3.86 -0.29
C ARG A 342 44.38 3.17 -1.01
N TYR A 343 44.67 2.19 -1.87
CA TYR A 343 43.65 1.37 -2.54
C TYR A 343 42.75 0.67 -1.51
N THR A 344 43.35 0.05 -0.50
CA THR A 344 42.61 -0.65 0.58
C THR A 344 41.68 0.29 1.37
N ILE A 345 42.11 1.52 1.62
CA ILE A 345 41.28 2.53 2.32
C ILE A 345 40.10 2.97 1.44
N LEU A 346 40.33 3.26 0.17
CA LEU A 346 39.27 3.67 -0.77
C LEU A 346 38.22 2.58 -0.96
N HIS A 347 38.62 1.31 -1.02
CA HIS A 347 37.69 0.20 -1.13
C HIS A 347 36.74 0.13 0.07
N LYS A 348 37.27 0.31 1.29
CA LYS A 348 36.44 0.36 2.51
C LYS A 348 35.46 1.54 2.51
N GLU A 349 35.87 2.71 2.01
CA GLU A 349 34.99 3.88 1.90
C GLU A 349 33.86 3.64 0.89
N HIS A 350 34.16 2.97 -0.23
CA HIS A 350 33.16 2.54 -1.21
C HIS A 350 32.14 1.58 -0.60
N ASP A 351 32.60 0.58 0.16
CA ASP A 351 31.71 -0.41 0.79
C ASP A 351 30.75 0.25 1.79
N VAL A 352 31.23 1.22 2.57
CA VAL A 352 30.40 2.02 3.50
C VAL A 352 29.35 2.86 2.77
N LEU A 353 29.68 3.40 1.60
CA LEU A 353 28.73 4.15 0.77
C LEU A 353 27.68 3.24 0.15
N LEU A 354 28.08 2.04 -0.27
CA LEU A 354 27.18 1.03 -0.82
C LEU A 354 26.16 0.57 0.23
N ASP A 355 26.59 0.36 1.48
CA ASP A 355 25.69 0.04 2.59
C ASP A 355 24.67 1.14 2.87
N LYS A 356 25.10 2.42 2.86
CA LYS A 356 24.18 3.56 3.01
C LYS A 356 23.17 3.64 1.86
N TYR A 357 23.60 3.40 0.64
CA TYR A 357 22.73 3.36 -0.54
C TYR A 357 21.66 2.27 -0.39
N ASN A 358 22.06 1.06 -0.02
CA ASN A 358 21.16 -0.07 0.18
C ASN A 358 20.13 0.21 1.29
N GLY A 359 20.52 0.85 2.38
CA GLY A 359 19.60 1.28 3.44
C GLY A 359 18.54 2.28 2.96
N LEU A 360 18.95 3.27 2.14
CA LEU A 360 18.04 4.25 1.53
C LEU A 360 17.02 3.58 0.60
N VAL A 361 17.44 2.59 -0.18
CA VAL A 361 16.55 1.82 -1.07
C VAL A 361 15.49 1.05 -0.27
N GLN A 362 15.88 0.40 0.84
CA GLN A 362 14.95 -0.30 1.71
C GLN A 362 13.92 0.64 2.34
N GLU A 363 14.35 1.82 2.80
CA GLU A 363 13.42 2.81 3.31
C GLU A 363 12.42 3.25 2.23
N HIS A 364 12.91 3.56 1.02
CA HIS A 364 12.07 3.96 -0.11
C HIS A 364 11.01 2.91 -0.46
N GLU A 365 11.38 1.62 -0.53
CA GLU A 365 10.42 0.53 -0.75
C GLU A 365 9.39 0.42 0.38
N GLY A 366 9.82 0.56 1.64
CA GLY A 366 8.92 0.61 2.79
C GLY A 366 7.92 1.77 2.72
N TRP A 367 8.35 2.95 2.26
CA TRP A 367 7.47 4.10 2.04
C TRP A 367 6.52 3.86 0.86
N ARG A 368 6.97 3.22 -0.23
CA ARG A 368 6.13 2.86 -1.39
C ARG A 368 5.02 1.87 -1.02
N ASN A 369 5.31 0.87 -0.21
CA ASN A 369 4.30 -0.10 0.25
C ASN A 369 3.23 0.58 1.12
N ARG A 370 3.62 1.53 1.98
CA ARG A 370 2.65 2.34 2.75
C ARG A 370 1.75 3.17 1.85
N TYR A 371 2.27 3.74 0.77
CA TYR A 371 1.48 4.49 -0.22
C TYR A 371 0.43 3.61 -0.90
N ILE A 372 0.82 2.42 -1.38
CA ILE A 372 -0.11 1.47 -2.03
C ILE A 372 -1.25 1.07 -1.08
N ILE A 373 -0.94 0.81 0.19
CA ILE A 373 -1.95 0.46 1.20
C ILE A 373 -2.92 1.63 1.46
N LEU A 374 -2.41 2.87 1.51
CA LEU A 374 -3.25 4.06 1.66
C LEU A 374 -4.16 4.26 0.45
N GLU A 375 -3.65 4.08 -0.77
CA GLU A 375 -4.41 4.19 -2.01
C GLU A 375 -5.53 3.14 -2.08
N GLN A 376 -5.26 1.90 -1.68
CA GLN A 376 -6.27 0.84 -1.58
C GLN A 376 -7.34 1.16 -0.53
N LYS A 377 -6.95 1.74 0.62
CA LYS A 377 -7.90 2.16 1.66
C LYS A 377 -8.78 3.31 1.19
N ILE A 378 -8.21 4.30 0.49
CA ILE A 378 -8.96 5.41 -0.09
C ILE A 378 -9.97 4.89 -1.12
N SER A 379 -9.54 4.02 -2.04
CA SER A 379 -10.44 3.40 -3.02
C SER A 379 -11.55 2.57 -2.36
N GLY A 380 -11.25 1.85 -1.27
CA GLY A 380 -12.25 1.13 -0.48
C GLY A 380 -13.25 2.05 0.24
N LEU A 381 -12.78 3.20 0.75
CA LEU A 381 -13.64 4.21 1.37
C LEU A 381 -14.51 4.94 0.34
N GLU A 382 -13.98 5.22 -0.86
CA GLU A 382 -14.73 5.77 -1.99
C GLU A 382 -15.81 4.80 -2.48
N ALA A 383 -15.47 3.52 -2.62
CA ALA A 383 -16.43 2.47 -2.97
C ALA A 383 -17.51 2.29 -1.88
N ALA A 384 -17.14 2.37 -0.61
CA ALA A 384 -18.08 2.34 0.52
C ALA A 384 -18.99 3.58 0.54
N ALA A 385 -18.45 4.76 0.25
CA ALA A 385 -19.21 6.01 0.13
C ALA A 385 -20.19 5.96 -1.05
N SER A 386 -19.78 5.45 -2.22
CA SER A 386 -20.66 5.23 -3.38
C SER A 386 -21.75 4.19 -3.11
N LYS A 387 -21.45 3.15 -2.32
CA LYS A 387 -22.42 2.11 -1.95
C LYS A 387 -23.42 2.57 -0.89
N ALA A 388 -23.02 3.49 -0.01
CA ALA A 388 -23.90 4.11 0.99
C ALA A 388 -24.93 5.07 0.37
N GLN A 389 -24.70 5.56 -0.85
CA GLN A 389 -25.59 6.46 -1.60
C GLN A 389 -26.61 5.73 -2.49
N MET A 390 -26.60 4.39 -2.53
CA MET A 390 -27.45 3.58 -3.40
C MET A 390 -28.63 2.97 -2.62
N PHE A 391 -29.85 3.23 -3.05
CA PHE A 391 -31.07 2.70 -2.44
C PHE A 391 -32.01 2.08 -3.47
N SER A 392 -32.90 1.19 -3.02
CA SER A 392 -33.84 0.47 -3.89
C SER A 392 -35.21 1.13 -3.85
N PHE A 393 -35.74 1.51 -5.02
CA PHE A 393 -37.08 2.07 -5.19
C PHE A 393 -37.80 1.34 -6.34
N MET A 394 -39.01 0.83 -6.09
CA MET A 394 -39.81 0.01 -7.03
C MET A 394 -39.01 -1.13 -7.71
N GLY A 395 -38.09 -1.77 -6.97
CA GLY A 395 -37.29 -2.90 -7.46
C GLY A 395 -36.12 -2.53 -8.38
N LYS A 396 -35.80 -1.23 -8.53
CA LYS A 396 -34.63 -0.72 -9.23
C LYS A 396 -33.72 0.03 -8.27
N ALA A 397 -32.41 -0.08 -8.49
CA ALA A 397 -31.42 0.65 -7.71
C ALA A 397 -31.22 2.05 -8.29
N TYR A 398 -31.24 3.05 -7.41
CA TYR A 398 -31.00 4.45 -7.75
C TYR A 398 -29.91 5.02 -6.84
N TYR A 399 -29.11 5.93 -7.39
CA TYR A 399 -28.20 6.76 -6.60
C TYR A 399 -28.95 7.97 -6.04
N GLN A 400 -28.45 8.54 -4.94
CA GLN A 400 -28.89 9.86 -4.51
C GLN A 400 -28.77 10.86 -5.67
N ASP A 401 -29.83 11.65 -5.91
CA ASP A 401 -29.95 12.60 -7.01
C ASP A 401 -30.02 12.02 -8.43
N ASP A 402 -30.20 10.71 -8.56
CA ASP A 402 -30.49 10.06 -9.85
C ASP A 402 -31.87 10.50 -10.38
N LEU A 403 -31.90 11.38 -11.38
CA LEU A 403 -33.14 11.97 -11.89
C LEU A 403 -34.00 10.93 -12.62
N LYS A 404 -33.43 9.78 -13.01
CA LYS A 404 -34.17 8.66 -13.62
C LYS A 404 -35.16 8.00 -12.67
N ILE A 405 -35.16 8.38 -11.39
CA ILE A 405 -36.21 7.98 -10.44
C ILE A 405 -37.54 8.67 -10.73
N VAL A 406 -37.52 9.82 -11.42
CA VAL A 406 -38.71 10.56 -11.83
C VAL A 406 -39.25 9.96 -13.12
N GLU A 407 -40.52 9.59 -13.10
CA GLU A 407 -41.21 9.02 -14.25
C GLU A 407 -41.27 10.03 -15.40
N GLY A 408 -40.84 9.59 -16.58
CA GLY A 408 -40.70 10.41 -17.77
C GLY A 408 -39.27 10.92 -18.02
N ILE A 409 -38.36 10.78 -17.06
CA ILE A 409 -36.94 11.11 -17.22
C ILE A 409 -36.13 9.83 -17.50
N GLY A 410 -35.73 9.66 -18.76
CA GLY A 410 -34.79 8.61 -19.16
C GLY A 410 -33.33 9.09 -19.15
N PRO A 411 -32.34 8.19 -19.38
CA PRO A 411 -30.90 8.53 -19.34
C PRO A 411 -30.52 9.73 -20.23
N LYS A 412 -31.17 9.87 -21.39
CA LYS A 412 -30.87 10.96 -22.31
C LYS A 412 -31.45 12.30 -21.86
N ILE A 413 -32.63 12.28 -21.23
CA ILE A 413 -33.27 13.47 -20.68
C ILE A 413 -32.51 13.95 -19.44
N GLU A 414 -32.11 13.02 -18.57
CA GLU A 414 -31.23 13.34 -17.43
C GLU A 414 -29.94 14.01 -17.91
N GLN A 415 -29.28 13.48 -18.96
CA GLN A 415 -28.09 14.11 -19.52
C GLN A 415 -28.34 15.55 -20.02
N ILE A 416 -29.50 15.81 -20.63
CA ILE A 416 -29.92 17.14 -21.10
C ILE A 416 -30.14 18.10 -19.91
N LEU A 417 -30.83 17.62 -18.87
CA LEU A 417 -31.07 18.38 -17.64
C LEU A 417 -29.76 18.72 -16.92
N HIS A 418 -28.85 17.75 -16.82
CA HIS A 418 -27.51 17.96 -16.26
C HIS A 418 -26.72 19.00 -17.05
N GLY A 419 -26.80 18.96 -18.38
CA GLY A 419 -26.21 19.96 -19.27
C GLY A 419 -26.77 21.38 -19.07
N SER A 420 -27.99 21.49 -18.55
CA SER A 420 -28.65 22.75 -18.20
C SER A 420 -28.55 23.09 -16.70
N ASN A 421 -27.65 22.41 -15.98
CA ASN A 421 -27.36 22.58 -14.56
C ASN A 421 -28.51 22.23 -13.60
N VAL A 422 -29.40 21.32 -14.01
CA VAL A 422 -30.40 20.67 -13.15
C VAL A 422 -29.90 19.25 -12.87
N LYS A 423 -29.22 19.04 -11.74
CA LYS A 423 -28.47 17.81 -11.43
C LYS A 423 -28.94 17.07 -10.20
N THR A 424 -29.77 17.68 -9.37
CA THR A 424 -30.26 17.09 -8.11
C THR A 424 -31.78 17.07 -8.06
N TRP A 425 -32.36 16.19 -7.26
CA TRP A 425 -33.81 16.15 -7.08
C TRP A 425 -34.34 17.48 -6.56
N LYS A 426 -33.58 18.13 -5.67
CA LYS A 426 -33.89 19.48 -5.17
C LYS A 426 -33.86 20.55 -6.26
N GLN A 427 -32.87 20.51 -7.14
CA GLN A 427 -32.81 21.45 -8.26
C GLN A 427 -33.95 21.20 -9.24
N LEU A 428 -34.25 19.93 -9.53
CA LEU A 428 -35.34 19.57 -10.42
C LEU A 428 -36.71 19.96 -9.83
N SER A 429 -36.92 19.82 -8.52
CA SER A 429 -38.16 20.21 -7.84
C SER A 429 -38.40 21.72 -7.80
N GLN A 430 -37.32 22.51 -7.87
CA GLN A 430 -37.36 23.97 -7.92
C GLN A 430 -37.40 24.53 -9.35
N THR A 431 -37.21 23.68 -10.36
CA THR A 431 -37.22 24.12 -11.76
C THR A 431 -38.65 24.18 -12.27
N SER A 432 -39.09 25.34 -12.76
CA SER A 432 -40.44 25.52 -13.29
C SER A 432 -40.67 24.68 -14.55
N THR A 433 -41.91 24.24 -14.77
CA THR A 433 -42.30 23.46 -15.95
C THR A 433 -41.95 24.18 -17.26
N ASP A 434 -42.10 25.50 -17.31
CA ASP A 434 -41.76 26.29 -18.50
C ASP A 434 -40.25 26.31 -18.76
N ARG A 435 -39.43 26.34 -17.69
CA ARG A 435 -37.98 26.21 -17.83
C ARG A 435 -37.58 24.81 -18.30
N LEU A 436 -38.23 23.76 -17.80
CA LEU A 436 -38.00 22.39 -18.25
C LEU A 436 -38.38 22.21 -19.73
N ARG A 437 -39.51 22.77 -20.17
CA ARG A 437 -39.91 22.76 -21.59
C ARG A 437 -38.91 23.50 -22.47
N ALA A 438 -38.40 24.65 -22.03
CA ALA A 438 -37.37 25.39 -22.76
C ALA A 438 -36.08 24.55 -22.91
N ILE A 439 -35.61 23.93 -21.83
CA ILE A 439 -34.44 23.04 -21.85
C ILE A 439 -34.62 21.86 -22.82
N LEU A 440 -35.80 21.23 -22.83
CA LEU A 440 -36.10 20.13 -23.75
C LEU A 440 -36.22 20.60 -25.20
N SER A 441 -36.76 21.80 -25.44
CA SER A 441 -36.87 22.40 -26.77
C SER A 441 -35.49 22.74 -27.35
N ASP A 442 -34.60 23.30 -26.54
CA ASP A 442 -33.23 23.63 -26.93
C ASP A 442 -32.40 22.36 -27.25
N ALA A 443 -32.74 21.24 -26.61
CA ALA A 443 -32.09 19.95 -26.85
C ALA A 443 -32.53 19.26 -28.16
N GLY A 444 -33.57 19.76 -28.84
CA GLY A 444 -34.03 19.32 -30.16
C GLY A 444 -35.45 18.75 -30.19
N ASP A 445 -36.06 18.79 -31.39
CA ASP A 445 -37.50 18.52 -31.59
C ASP A 445 -38.01 17.18 -31.03
N ARG A 446 -37.15 16.16 -31.04
CA ARG A 446 -37.47 14.83 -30.52
C ARG A 446 -37.79 14.79 -29.01
N TYR A 447 -37.35 15.78 -28.24
CA TYR A 447 -37.58 15.82 -26.79
C TYR A 447 -38.80 16.67 -26.38
N ARG A 448 -39.38 17.41 -27.33
CA ARG A 448 -40.59 18.25 -27.12
C ARG A 448 -41.86 17.45 -26.85
N LEU A 449 -41.84 16.15 -27.18
CA LEU A 449 -42.94 15.21 -26.95
C LEU A 449 -43.04 14.74 -25.49
N HIS A 450 -42.03 14.99 -24.65
CA HIS A 450 -42.08 14.67 -23.23
C HIS A 450 -42.84 15.76 -22.47
N ASP A 451 -43.71 15.36 -21.54
CA ASP A 451 -44.42 16.29 -20.66
C ASP A 451 -43.71 16.39 -19.29
N PRO A 452 -43.06 17.51 -18.96
CA PRO A 452 -42.39 17.70 -17.68
C PRO A 452 -43.33 18.19 -16.56
N SER A 453 -44.65 18.25 -16.80
CA SER A 453 -45.63 18.82 -15.87
C SER A 453 -45.59 18.23 -14.46
N THR A 454 -45.19 16.97 -14.30
CA THR A 454 -45.13 16.27 -13.01
C THR A 454 -43.72 16.09 -12.47
N TRP A 455 -42.67 16.44 -13.21
CA TRP A 455 -41.29 16.13 -12.85
C TRP A 455 -40.82 16.84 -11.58
N ALA A 456 -41.17 18.12 -11.44
CA ALA A 456 -40.82 18.90 -10.25
C ALA A 456 -41.46 18.33 -8.97
N GLN A 457 -42.72 17.87 -9.08
CA GLN A 457 -43.44 17.28 -7.95
C GLN A 457 -42.85 15.92 -7.55
N GLN A 458 -42.54 15.05 -8.53
CA GLN A 458 -41.88 13.77 -8.28
C GLN A 458 -40.48 13.93 -7.68
N ALA A 459 -39.69 14.86 -8.22
CA ALA A 459 -38.38 15.19 -7.68
C ALA A 459 -38.47 15.76 -6.26
N GLY A 460 -39.51 16.54 -5.94
CA GLY A 460 -39.77 17.01 -4.58
C GLY A 460 -40.06 15.88 -3.60
N LEU A 461 -40.82 14.85 -4.02
CA LEU A 461 -41.05 13.66 -3.21
C LEU A 461 -39.78 12.82 -3.03
N ALA A 462 -38.93 12.74 -4.05
CA ALA A 462 -37.62 12.08 -3.97
C ALA A 462 -36.65 12.82 -3.05
N ASP A 463 -36.54 14.15 -3.15
CA ASP A 463 -35.74 15.00 -2.25
C ASP A 463 -36.21 14.87 -0.79
N ALA A 464 -37.53 14.80 -0.57
CA ALA A 464 -38.13 14.58 0.73
C ALA A 464 -38.03 13.13 1.24
N HIS A 465 -37.46 12.21 0.45
CA HIS A 465 -37.36 10.77 0.75
C HIS A 465 -38.71 10.10 1.03
N ASN A 466 -39.80 10.62 0.46
CA ASN A 466 -41.15 10.11 0.66
C ASN A 466 -41.49 9.04 -0.39
N TRP A 467 -40.78 7.92 -0.31
CA TRP A 467 -40.80 6.86 -1.30
C TRP A 467 -42.19 6.23 -1.49
N ASP A 468 -42.94 6.00 -0.42
CA ASP A 468 -44.27 5.41 -0.52
C ASP A 468 -45.25 6.31 -1.27
N THR A 469 -45.13 7.63 -1.07
CA THR A 469 -45.97 8.61 -1.76
C THR A 469 -45.52 8.78 -3.20
N LEU A 470 -44.21 8.77 -3.47
CA LEU A 470 -43.68 8.80 -4.84
C LEU A 470 -44.12 7.57 -5.64
N ALA A 471 -44.04 6.37 -5.04
CA ALA A 471 -44.46 5.13 -5.69
C ALA A 471 -45.96 5.15 -6.01
N LYS A 472 -46.81 5.56 -5.07
CA LYS A 472 -48.26 5.71 -5.31
C LYS A 472 -48.56 6.74 -6.39
N PHE A 473 -47.87 7.89 -6.35
CA PHE A 473 -48.03 8.95 -7.34
C PHE A 473 -47.66 8.46 -8.76
N GLN A 474 -46.57 7.70 -8.89
CA GLN A 474 -46.15 7.09 -10.16
C GLN A 474 -47.07 5.94 -10.60
N ASP A 475 -47.57 5.14 -9.65
CA ASP A 475 -48.57 4.11 -9.95
C ASP A 475 -49.89 4.73 -10.45
N GLU A 476 -50.32 5.87 -9.91
CA GLU A 476 -51.51 6.61 -10.36
C GLU A 476 -51.31 7.24 -11.75
N LEU A 477 -50.13 7.79 -12.03
CA LEU A 477 -49.75 8.28 -13.37
C LEU A 477 -49.77 7.14 -14.41
N ASN A 478 -49.32 5.95 -14.02
CA ASN A 478 -49.31 4.75 -14.86
C ASN A 478 -50.67 4.04 -14.96
N ALA A 479 -51.53 4.12 -13.94
CA ALA A 479 -52.86 3.50 -13.91
C ALA A 479 -53.80 4.10 -14.97
N GLY A 480 -53.55 5.33 -15.41
CA GLY A 480 -54.23 5.95 -16.57
C GLY A 480 -53.85 5.35 -17.93
N LYS A 481 -52.92 4.39 -18.01
CA LYS A 481 -52.46 3.75 -19.26
C LYS A 481 -52.64 2.24 -19.34
N LYS A 482 -53.18 1.57 -18.31
CA LYS A 482 -53.26 0.10 -18.28
C LYS A 482 -54.56 -0.41 -18.90
N ASP A 483 -54.49 -0.78 -20.17
CA ASP A 483 -55.20 -1.96 -20.65
C ASP A 483 -54.18 -3.06 -20.98
N SER A 484 -54.49 -4.26 -20.49
CA SER A 484 -53.86 -5.57 -20.77
C SER A 484 -52.51 -5.95 -20.14
N GLY A 485 -52.58 -7.02 -19.33
CA GLY A 485 -51.56 -8.08 -19.24
C GLY A 485 -50.35 -7.83 -18.33
N ASP A 486 -50.29 -8.52 -17.18
CA ASP A 486 -49.17 -9.42 -16.85
C ASP A 486 -49.04 -9.70 -15.34
N ASN A 487 -49.74 -10.76 -14.92
CA ASN A 487 -49.35 -11.55 -13.75
C ASN A 487 -48.20 -12.54 -14.10
N ALA A 488 -47.72 -12.54 -15.34
CA ALA A 488 -46.65 -13.41 -15.83
C ALA A 488 -45.23 -12.89 -15.51
N GLU A 489 -45.02 -11.55 -15.47
CA GLU A 489 -43.69 -10.98 -15.24
C GLU A 489 -43.21 -11.08 -13.79
N ARG A 490 -44.10 -11.03 -12.78
CA ARG A 490 -43.72 -11.20 -11.37
C ARG A 490 -43.16 -12.59 -11.06
N VAL A 491 -43.59 -13.62 -11.80
CA VAL A 491 -43.07 -15.00 -11.68
C VAL A 491 -41.71 -15.12 -12.38
N SER A 492 -41.55 -14.48 -13.55
CA SER A 492 -40.27 -14.38 -14.28
C SER A 492 -39.18 -13.67 -13.46
N TYR A 493 -39.50 -12.59 -12.75
CA TYR A 493 -38.53 -11.82 -11.96
C TYR A 493 -37.96 -12.59 -10.77
N LYS A 494 -38.80 -13.39 -10.07
CA LYS A 494 -38.34 -14.24 -8.96
C LYS A 494 -37.46 -15.39 -9.43
N GLN A 495 -37.66 -15.86 -10.66
CA GLN A 495 -36.84 -16.92 -11.26
C GLN A 495 -35.48 -16.37 -11.73
N ARG A 496 -35.48 -15.18 -12.34
CA ARG A 496 -34.27 -14.45 -12.75
C ARG A 496 -33.41 -14.01 -11.57
N LEU A 497 -34.02 -13.62 -10.44
CA LEU A 497 -33.31 -13.31 -9.18
C LEU A 497 -32.59 -14.54 -8.61
N ARG A 498 -33.19 -15.72 -8.67
CA ARG A 498 -32.55 -16.98 -8.23
C ARG A 498 -31.42 -17.40 -9.19
N GLU A 499 -31.58 -17.15 -10.48
CA GLU A 499 -30.53 -17.40 -11.49
C GLU A 499 -29.35 -16.44 -11.30
N LEU A 500 -29.60 -15.14 -11.10
CA LEU A 500 -28.58 -14.14 -10.79
C LEU A 500 -27.88 -14.40 -9.45
N GLU A 501 -28.58 -14.81 -8.39
CA GLU A 501 -27.96 -15.21 -7.12
C GLU A 501 -27.08 -16.46 -7.28
N LYS A 502 -27.47 -17.39 -8.16
CA LYS A 502 -26.70 -18.59 -8.49
C LYS A 502 -25.47 -18.24 -9.35
N GLU A 503 -25.59 -17.31 -10.29
CA GLU A 503 -24.49 -16.78 -11.09
C GLU A 503 -23.50 -15.95 -10.25
N MET A 504 -23.98 -15.13 -9.32
CA MET A 504 -23.14 -14.37 -8.38
C MET A 504 -22.40 -15.26 -7.40
N LYS A 505 -23.05 -16.30 -6.84
CA LYS A 505 -22.34 -17.35 -6.08
C LYS A 505 -21.35 -18.11 -6.94
N GLY A 506 -21.70 -18.38 -8.20
CA GLY A 506 -20.83 -19.00 -9.19
C GLY A 506 -19.58 -18.17 -9.47
N ALA A 507 -19.70 -16.86 -9.67
CA ALA A 507 -18.57 -15.98 -9.94
C ALA A 507 -17.59 -15.87 -8.74
N VAL A 508 -18.11 -15.80 -7.51
CA VAL A 508 -17.28 -15.82 -6.29
C VAL A 508 -16.60 -17.18 -6.08
N LEU A 509 -17.26 -18.29 -6.47
CA LEU A 509 -16.66 -19.62 -6.48
C LEU A 509 -15.60 -19.76 -7.59
N VAL A 510 -15.85 -19.20 -8.78
CA VAL A 510 -14.92 -19.19 -9.91
C VAL A 510 -13.65 -18.40 -9.59
N ASP A 511 -13.73 -17.27 -8.89
CA ASP A 511 -12.52 -16.55 -8.46
C ASP A 511 -11.70 -17.33 -7.42
N LYS A 512 -12.35 -18.06 -6.50
CA LYS A 512 -11.65 -18.98 -5.59
C LYS A 512 -11.03 -20.17 -6.31
N ASP A 513 -11.74 -20.76 -7.26
CA ASP A 513 -11.25 -21.87 -8.06
C ASP A 513 -10.13 -21.44 -9.01
N ARG A 514 -10.17 -20.21 -9.52
CA ARG A 514 -9.13 -19.60 -10.36
C ARG A 514 -7.87 -19.27 -9.55
N LEU A 515 -8.01 -18.76 -8.33
CA LEU A 515 -6.88 -18.58 -7.41
C LEU A 515 -6.27 -19.94 -7.02
N ALA A 516 -7.09 -20.94 -6.73
CA ALA A 516 -6.62 -22.30 -6.44
C ALA A 516 -6.00 -23.00 -7.68
N ALA A 517 -6.42 -22.63 -8.89
CA ALA A 517 -5.83 -23.12 -10.13
C ALA A 517 -4.46 -22.48 -10.40
N LEU A 518 -4.33 -21.16 -10.24
CA LEU A 518 -3.07 -20.44 -10.34
C LEU A 518 -2.05 -20.94 -9.31
N GLU A 519 -2.52 -21.25 -8.10
CA GLU A 519 -1.68 -21.83 -7.05
C GLU A 519 -1.20 -23.24 -7.41
N ARG A 520 -2.10 -24.10 -7.94
CA ARG A 520 -1.71 -25.44 -8.42
C ARG A 520 -0.74 -25.36 -9.60
N GLU A 521 -0.93 -24.41 -10.52
CA GLU A 521 -0.06 -24.19 -11.67
C GLU A 521 1.33 -23.73 -11.23
N SER A 522 1.41 -22.77 -10.30
CA SER A 522 2.68 -22.35 -9.69
C SER A 522 3.38 -23.52 -9.00
N LEU A 523 2.70 -24.29 -8.14
CA LEU A 523 3.31 -25.43 -7.45
C LEU A 523 3.75 -26.55 -8.41
N ALA A 524 3.02 -26.76 -9.51
CA ALA A 524 3.40 -27.71 -10.56
C ALA A 524 4.68 -27.27 -11.28
N GLU A 525 4.83 -25.97 -11.54
CA GLU A 525 6.06 -25.41 -12.11
C GLU A 525 7.24 -25.54 -11.13
N GLY A 526 7.03 -25.28 -9.84
CA GLY A 526 8.03 -25.56 -8.80
C GLY A 526 8.45 -27.03 -8.78
N ALA A 527 7.49 -27.95 -8.92
CA ALA A 527 7.79 -29.38 -9.00
C ALA A 527 8.60 -29.76 -10.24
N ARG A 528 8.37 -29.07 -11.38
CA ARG A 528 9.15 -29.25 -12.62
C ARG A 528 10.59 -28.78 -12.44
N VAL A 529 10.80 -27.62 -11.82
CA VAL A 529 12.13 -27.03 -11.62
C VAL A 529 12.99 -27.85 -10.65
N TYR A 530 12.40 -28.33 -9.55
CA TYR A 530 13.13 -29.04 -8.50
C TYR A 530 13.10 -30.57 -8.63
N GLY A 531 12.32 -31.12 -9.57
CA GLY A 531 12.16 -32.57 -9.75
C GLY A 531 11.51 -33.29 -8.56
N LYS A 532 10.91 -32.55 -7.62
CA LYS A 532 10.22 -33.07 -6.43
C LYS A 532 8.94 -32.29 -6.17
N LYS A 533 7.95 -32.93 -5.54
CA LYS A 533 6.70 -32.25 -5.18
C LYS A 533 6.98 -31.13 -4.17
N ILE A 534 6.54 -29.91 -4.50
CA ILE A 534 6.61 -28.75 -3.60
C ILE A 534 5.28 -28.63 -2.86
N ALA A 535 5.34 -28.54 -1.53
CA ALA A 535 4.18 -28.22 -0.71
C ALA A 535 4.08 -26.70 -0.53
N LYS A 536 2.85 -26.18 -0.54
CA LYS A 536 2.59 -24.75 -0.29
C LYS A 536 3.16 -24.37 1.08
N ASP A 537 3.87 -23.24 1.13
CA ASP A 537 4.42 -22.68 2.37
C ASP A 537 5.43 -23.61 3.08
N ASP A 538 5.98 -24.59 2.38
CA ASP A 538 7.08 -25.42 2.88
C ASP A 538 8.37 -24.60 2.92
N LEU A 539 8.74 -24.11 4.11
CA LEU A 539 9.92 -23.28 4.30
C LEU A 539 11.23 -24.01 3.98
N THR A 540 11.23 -25.35 3.93
CA THR A 540 12.43 -26.13 3.61
C THR A 540 12.87 -26.00 2.15
N ILE A 541 12.07 -25.34 1.30
CA ILE A 541 12.47 -24.98 -0.06
C ILE A 541 13.55 -23.89 -0.08
N VAL A 542 13.69 -23.14 1.01
CA VAL A 542 14.72 -22.11 1.19
C VAL A 542 16.03 -22.80 1.63
N GLU A 543 17.09 -22.57 0.86
CA GLU A 543 18.40 -23.12 1.13
C GLU A 543 18.95 -22.57 2.45
N GLY A 544 19.35 -23.48 3.34
CA GLY A 544 19.76 -23.20 4.71
C GLY A 544 18.69 -23.49 5.75
N ILE A 545 17.42 -23.69 5.36
CA ILE A 545 16.32 -24.06 6.26
C ILE A 545 16.08 -25.57 6.20
N GLY A 546 16.56 -26.31 7.19
CA GLY A 546 16.20 -27.71 7.40
C GLY A 546 14.88 -27.87 8.17
N GLU A 547 14.36 -29.11 8.27
CA GLU A 547 13.08 -29.42 8.95
C GLU A 547 12.98 -28.83 10.36
N LYS A 548 14.06 -28.89 11.14
CA LYS A 548 14.09 -28.37 12.52
C LYS A 548 14.10 -26.86 12.59
N ILE A 549 14.71 -26.18 11.61
CA ILE A 549 14.69 -24.72 11.52
C ILE A 549 13.31 -24.27 11.04
N ALA A 550 12.71 -24.95 10.08
CA ALA A 550 11.34 -24.69 9.65
C ALA A 550 10.36 -24.81 10.82
N GLU A 551 10.47 -25.88 11.62
CA GLU A 551 9.66 -26.07 12.83
C GLU A 551 9.86 -24.92 13.84
N LEU A 552 11.09 -24.50 14.07
CA LEU A 552 11.42 -23.38 14.96
C LEU A 552 10.79 -22.05 14.49
N LEU A 553 10.89 -21.75 13.19
CA LEU A 553 10.31 -20.55 12.58
C LEU A 553 8.78 -20.56 12.66
N ILE A 554 8.15 -21.71 12.38
CA ILE A 554 6.70 -21.90 12.49
C ILE A 554 6.23 -21.66 13.93
N ASN A 555 6.95 -22.18 14.92
CA ASN A 555 6.66 -21.97 16.34
C ASN A 555 6.84 -20.51 16.76
N ALA A 556 7.76 -19.78 16.13
CA ALA A 556 7.96 -18.35 16.32
C ALA A 556 6.96 -17.46 15.54
N GLY A 557 6.03 -18.06 14.79
CA GLY A 557 4.96 -17.36 14.08
C GLY A 557 5.20 -17.11 12.59
N ILE A 558 6.34 -17.56 12.05
CA ILE A 558 6.68 -17.49 10.62
C ILE A 558 6.25 -18.80 9.95
N LYS A 559 5.05 -18.84 9.38
CA LYS A 559 4.41 -20.06 8.87
C LYS A 559 4.29 -20.14 7.36
N THR A 560 4.48 -19.03 6.66
CA THR A 560 4.30 -18.93 5.20
C THR A 560 5.54 -18.33 4.54
N TRP A 561 5.70 -18.56 3.23
CA TRP A 561 6.79 -17.93 2.47
C TRP A 561 6.69 -16.40 2.54
N TYR A 562 5.48 -15.85 2.45
CA TYR A 562 5.23 -14.42 2.65
C TYR A 562 5.69 -13.93 4.03
N GLN A 563 5.38 -14.66 5.11
CA GLN A 563 5.80 -14.27 6.46
C GLN A 563 7.32 -14.34 6.63
N LEU A 564 7.97 -15.31 5.97
CA LEU A 564 9.42 -15.42 5.99
C LEU A 564 10.09 -14.32 5.14
N SER A 565 9.46 -13.89 4.04
CA SER A 565 9.98 -12.78 3.23
C SER A 565 9.87 -11.42 3.92
N GLU A 566 8.87 -11.23 4.78
CA GLU A 566 8.69 -10.00 5.55
C GLU A 566 9.54 -9.97 6.84
N ALA A 567 10.09 -11.13 7.25
CA ALA A 567 10.95 -11.21 8.42
C ALA A 567 12.37 -10.73 8.08
N THR A 568 12.94 -9.88 8.95
CA THR A 568 14.33 -9.42 8.75
C THR A 568 15.33 -10.52 9.13
N PRO A 569 16.53 -10.56 8.53
CA PRO A 569 17.58 -11.50 8.93
C PRO A 569 17.89 -11.46 10.43
N GLU A 570 17.83 -10.27 11.06
CA GLU A 570 18.04 -10.08 12.49
C GLU A 570 16.96 -10.77 13.31
N ARG A 571 15.69 -10.61 12.90
CA ARG A 571 14.56 -11.29 13.56
C ARG A 571 14.67 -12.80 13.44
N ILE A 572 15.05 -13.29 12.27
CA ILE A 572 15.25 -14.73 12.04
C ILE A 572 16.43 -15.23 12.88
N LYS A 573 17.52 -14.47 12.96
CA LYS A 573 18.69 -14.80 13.77
C LYS A 573 18.37 -14.83 15.27
N GLU A 574 17.59 -13.88 15.77
CA GLU A 574 17.07 -13.88 17.14
C GLU A 574 16.28 -15.17 17.44
N ILE A 575 15.43 -15.62 16.51
CA ILE A 575 14.67 -16.87 16.65
C ILE A 575 15.61 -18.09 16.68
N LEU A 576 16.64 -18.13 15.82
CA LEU A 576 17.63 -19.20 15.79
C LEU A 576 18.45 -19.27 17.09
N GLU A 577 18.90 -18.13 17.62
CA GLU A 577 19.65 -18.05 18.87
C GLU A 577 18.83 -18.53 20.07
N ASN A 578 17.55 -18.14 20.12
CA ASN A 578 16.60 -18.61 21.14
C ASN A 578 16.27 -20.11 21.03
N GLY A 579 16.45 -20.72 19.85
CA GLY A 579 16.28 -22.15 19.61
C GLY A 579 17.44 -23.01 20.15
N GLY A 580 18.57 -22.41 20.48
CA GLY A 580 19.76 -23.08 21.03
C GLY A 580 21.00 -22.99 20.13
N GLY A 581 22.19 -23.19 20.73
CA GLY A 581 23.48 -22.89 20.09
C GLY A 581 23.80 -23.66 18.80
N HIS A 582 23.13 -24.78 18.52
CA HIS A 582 23.29 -25.52 17.28
C HIS A 582 22.59 -24.86 16.08
N PHE A 583 21.53 -24.07 16.32
CA PHE A 583 20.83 -23.32 15.27
C PHE A 583 21.46 -21.96 14.99
N ALA A 584 22.12 -21.36 16.00
CA ALA A 584 22.77 -20.04 15.91
C ALA A 584 23.93 -19.96 14.90
N MET A 585 24.45 -21.10 14.44
CA MET A 585 25.51 -21.16 13.43
C MET A 585 25.01 -20.90 12.00
N HIS A 586 23.69 -20.95 11.77
CA HIS A 586 23.10 -20.69 10.47
C HIS A 586 23.05 -19.20 10.15
N ASP A 587 23.19 -18.88 8.87
CA ASP A 587 23.16 -17.52 8.37
C ASP A 587 21.85 -17.26 7.60
N PRO A 588 20.91 -16.49 8.17
CA PRO A 588 19.61 -16.25 7.56
C PRO A 588 19.61 -15.12 6.52
N THR A 589 20.76 -14.53 6.21
CA THR A 589 20.86 -13.31 5.37
C THR A 589 20.12 -13.42 4.04
N THR A 590 20.10 -14.61 3.42
CA THR A 590 19.45 -14.83 2.12
C THR A 590 18.05 -15.44 2.20
N TRP A 591 17.58 -15.83 3.40
CA TRP A 591 16.32 -16.55 3.55
C TRP A 591 15.08 -15.71 3.17
N PRO A 592 14.98 -14.41 3.53
CA PRO A 592 13.84 -13.58 3.12
C PRO A 592 13.78 -13.37 1.60
N GLU A 593 14.94 -13.23 0.93
CA GLU A 593 15.02 -13.09 -0.53
C GLU A 593 14.53 -14.36 -1.23
N GLN A 594 15.00 -15.53 -0.78
CA GLN A 594 14.55 -16.82 -1.28
C GLN A 594 13.04 -17.04 -1.04
N ALA A 595 12.55 -16.71 0.14
CA ALA A 595 11.13 -16.82 0.49
C ALA A 595 10.26 -15.90 -0.39
N THR A 596 10.75 -14.70 -0.75
CA THR A 596 10.06 -13.78 -1.67
C THR A 596 9.86 -14.42 -3.05
N LEU A 597 10.86 -15.15 -3.54
CA LEU A 597 10.77 -15.81 -4.85
C LEU A 597 9.84 -17.01 -4.81
N ALA A 598 9.83 -17.77 -3.70
CA ALA A 598 8.89 -18.88 -3.47
C ALA A 598 7.43 -18.38 -3.39
N ASP A 599 7.17 -17.33 -2.61
CA ASP A 599 5.84 -16.71 -2.48
C ASP A 599 5.28 -16.22 -3.82
N LYS A 600 6.16 -15.63 -4.65
CA LYS A 600 5.80 -15.13 -5.99
C LYS A 600 5.77 -16.22 -7.07
N GLY A 601 6.04 -17.49 -6.73
CA GLY A 601 6.07 -18.60 -7.69
C GLY A 601 7.17 -18.49 -8.75
N ARG A 602 8.27 -17.77 -8.47
CA ARG A 602 9.37 -17.55 -9.40
C ARG A 602 10.42 -18.65 -9.30
N TRP A 603 10.00 -19.89 -9.53
CA TRP A 603 10.77 -21.11 -9.24
C TRP A 603 12.12 -21.20 -9.97
N GLU A 604 12.17 -20.88 -11.27
CA GLU A 604 13.44 -20.85 -12.03
C GLU A 604 14.42 -19.81 -11.48
N ARG A 605 13.91 -18.66 -11.04
CA ARG A 605 14.74 -17.60 -10.46
C ARG A 605 15.24 -17.97 -9.06
N LEU A 606 14.39 -18.63 -8.26
CA LEU A 606 14.77 -19.17 -6.97
C LEU A 606 15.87 -20.23 -7.13
N LYS A 607 15.70 -21.15 -8.08
CA LYS A 607 16.68 -22.20 -8.35
C LYS A 607 18.02 -21.63 -8.79
N LYS A 608 18.00 -20.66 -9.71
CA LYS A 608 19.21 -19.95 -10.13
C LYS A 608 19.90 -19.21 -8.98
N LEU A 609 19.13 -18.54 -8.12
CA LEU A 609 19.68 -17.88 -6.93
C LEU A 609 20.38 -18.90 -6.03
N GLN A 610 19.75 -20.05 -5.79
CA GLN A 610 20.34 -21.13 -4.98
C GLN A 610 21.61 -21.72 -5.61
N ASP A 611 21.65 -21.88 -6.94
CA ASP A 611 22.85 -22.36 -7.63
C ASP A 611 24.02 -21.35 -7.59
N GLU A 612 23.73 -20.07 -7.36
CA GLU A 612 24.71 -18.99 -7.15
C GLU A 612 25.12 -18.83 -5.67
N LEU A 613 24.45 -19.55 -4.75
CA LEU A 613 24.77 -19.54 -3.32
C LEU A 613 25.65 -20.74 -2.94
N ASN A 614 26.56 -20.52 -2.00
CA ASN A 614 27.38 -21.56 -1.38
C ASN A 614 26.84 -21.82 0.04
N ALA A 615 26.03 -22.86 0.19
CA ALA A 615 25.34 -23.20 1.44
C ALA A 615 24.49 -22.03 1.99
N GLY A 616 23.79 -21.32 1.10
CA GLY A 616 22.95 -20.16 1.43
C GLY A 616 23.69 -18.82 1.56
N LYS A 617 25.00 -18.75 1.28
CA LYS A 617 25.82 -17.52 1.32
C LYS A 617 26.26 -17.10 -0.09
N ARG A 618 26.36 -15.80 -0.35
CA ARG A 618 26.96 -15.30 -1.61
C ARG A 618 28.47 -15.53 -1.56
N ASP A 619 29.08 -16.01 -2.64
CA ASP A 619 30.54 -16.15 -2.73
C ASP A 619 31.21 -14.77 -2.55
N ALA A 620 32.25 -14.74 -1.70
CA ALA A 620 32.94 -13.52 -1.26
C ALA A 620 34.06 -13.09 -2.21
#